data_AF-R2T530-F1
#
_entry.id   AF-R2T530-F1
#
_cell.length_a   1.000
_cell.length_b   1.000
_cell.length_c   1.000
_cell.angle_alpha   90.00
_cell.angle_beta   90.00
_cell.angle_gamma   90.00
#
_symmetry.space_group_name_H-M   'P 1'
#
loop_
_entity.id
_entity.type
_entity.pdbx_description
1 polymer ?
#
loop_
_entity_poly.entity_id
_entity_poly.type
_entity_poly.pdbx_seq_one_letter_code
_entity_poly.pdbx_strand_id
1 'polypeptide(L)'
;MRTFRKFEITSDRAIEFLLEDPQNYGYFSQLRIEYYFENKKIKLFDDFVIEGIRTFKNVLQKCLNGEKNLPSNYFEKGIGYRWNKTAYQIAEGDFSDDDATSSFLMWETVSGMATWIYTYKGKTYLEISPQYQYNYSEPDKDFVPFETYMANYEMVDRIELAIETIDAWYNDVSAILKKLDY
;
A
#
# COMPACT_ATOMS: atom_id res chain seq x y z
N MET A 1 -11.01 -11.30 13.75
CA MET A 1 -10.97 -11.49 12.28
C MET A 1 -10.25 -12.79 11.96
N ARG A 2 -10.54 -13.39 10.80
CA ARG A 2 -10.00 -14.66 10.30
C ARG A 2 -9.46 -14.44 8.89
N THR A 3 -8.43 -15.21 8.51
CA THR A 3 -7.89 -15.19 7.15
C THR A 3 -8.94 -15.60 6.14
N PHE A 4 -9.27 -14.66 5.26
CA PHE A 4 -10.11 -14.86 4.09
C PHE A 4 -9.26 -15.23 2.87
N ARG A 5 -8.15 -14.52 2.68
CA ARG A 5 -7.21 -14.79 1.59
C ARG A 5 -5.78 -14.51 2.02
N LYS A 6 -4.83 -15.28 1.51
CA LYS A 6 -3.40 -15.08 1.72
C LYS A 6 -2.70 -15.07 0.37
N PHE A 7 -1.96 -14.01 0.10
CA PHE A 7 -1.15 -13.81 -1.08
C PHE A 7 0.31 -13.99 -0.68
N GLU A 8 0.83 -15.20 -0.87
CA GLU A 8 2.23 -15.50 -0.54
C GLU A 8 3.16 -14.88 -1.57
N ILE A 9 4.24 -14.27 -1.09
CA ILE A 9 5.29 -13.66 -1.93
C ILE A 9 6.56 -14.50 -1.83
N THR A 10 6.99 -14.77 -0.60
CA THR A 10 8.12 -15.63 -0.24
C THR A 10 7.75 -16.43 1.02
N SER A 11 8.66 -17.27 1.51
CA SER A 11 8.45 -18.02 2.76
C SER A 11 8.27 -17.12 4.00
N ASP A 12 8.77 -15.88 3.95
CA ASP A 12 8.77 -14.92 5.05
C ASP A 12 7.93 -13.66 4.77
N ARG A 13 7.26 -13.58 3.61
CA ARG A 13 6.44 -12.42 3.20
C ARG A 13 5.10 -12.83 2.61
N ALA A 14 4.03 -12.21 3.09
CA ALA A 14 2.70 -12.41 2.55
C ALA A 14 1.79 -11.20 2.82
N ILE A 15 0.78 -11.01 1.96
CA ILE A 15 -0.35 -10.12 2.23
C ILE A 15 -1.54 -10.99 2.66
N GLU A 16 -2.15 -10.67 3.80
CA GLU A 16 -3.30 -11.38 4.35
C GLU A 16 -4.54 -10.48 4.36
N PHE A 17 -5.62 -10.98 3.77
CA PHE A 17 -6.94 -10.37 3.81
C PHE A 17 -7.73 -11.02 4.93
N LEU A 18 -8.24 -10.22 5.84
CA LEU A 18 -8.89 -10.64 7.07
C LEU A 18 -10.31 -10.10 7.12
N LEU A 19 -11.27 -10.98 7.41
CA LEU A 19 -12.69 -10.65 7.59
C LEU A 19 -13.17 -11.14 8.95
N GLU A 20 -14.28 -10.59 9.44
CA GLU A 20 -14.95 -11.16 10.62
C GLU A 20 -15.56 -12.53 10.32
N ASP A 21 -16.31 -12.63 9.22
CA ASP A 21 -16.87 -13.87 8.70
C ASP A 21 -16.50 -14.07 7.21
N PRO A 22 -15.44 -14.85 6.92
CA PRO A 22 -15.03 -15.15 5.55
C PRO A 22 -16.06 -15.92 4.71
N GLN A 23 -17.08 -16.54 5.32
CA GLN A 23 -18.11 -17.31 4.61
C GLN A 23 -19.33 -16.45 4.26
N ASN A 24 -19.50 -15.31 4.93
CA ASN A 24 -20.63 -14.43 4.75
C ASN A 24 -20.19 -12.96 4.84
N TYR A 25 -19.75 -12.42 3.71
CA TYR A 25 -19.31 -11.04 3.57
C TYR A 25 -19.95 -10.38 2.36
N GLY A 26 -20.09 -9.06 2.41
CA GLY A 26 -20.57 -8.23 1.31
C GLY A 26 -19.67 -7.01 1.12
N TYR A 27 -20.10 -6.09 0.26
CA TYR A 27 -19.35 -4.87 -0.08
C TYR A 27 -18.89 -4.07 1.14
N PHE A 28 -19.79 -3.90 2.12
CA PHE A 28 -19.59 -3.08 3.31
C PHE A 28 -19.13 -3.90 4.53
N SER A 29 -18.73 -5.15 4.33
CA SER A 29 -18.06 -5.89 5.40
C SER A 29 -16.69 -5.28 5.69
N GLN A 30 -16.27 -5.30 6.96
CA GLN A 30 -14.96 -4.78 7.35
C GLN A 30 -13.84 -5.72 6.85
N LEU A 31 -12.91 -5.17 6.09
CA LEU A 31 -11.70 -5.81 5.61
C LEU A 31 -10.47 -5.18 6.28
N ARG A 32 -9.67 -6.03 6.90
CA ARG A 32 -8.32 -5.66 7.31
C ARG A 32 -7.31 -6.34 6.40
N ILE A 33 -6.32 -5.60 5.95
CA ILE A 33 -5.20 -6.13 5.19
C ILE A 33 -3.93 -5.98 6.02
N GLU A 34 -3.22 -7.07 6.19
CA GLU A 34 -1.96 -7.13 6.91
C GLU A 34 -0.83 -7.62 6.00
N TYR A 35 0.35 -7.05 6.18
CA TYR A 35 1.59 -7.57 5.62
C TYR A 35 2.36 -8.34 6.68
N TYR A 36 2.70 -9.57 6.37
CA TYR A 36 3.62 -10.37 7.16
C TYR A 36 5.04 -10.16 6.65
N PHE A 37 5.95 -9.76 7.54
CA PHE A 37 7.36 -9.50 7.25
C PHE A 37 8.19 -9.70 8.51
N GLU A 38 9.26 -10.50 8.43
CA GLU A 38 10.19 -10.73 9.56
C GLU A 38 9.49 -11.11 10.89
N ASN A 39 8.50 -12.01 10.82
CA ASN A 39 7.66 -12.41 11.96
C ASN A 39 6.80 -11.27 12.57
N LYS A 40 6.69 -10.12 11.90
CA LYS A 40 5.81 -9.02 12.27
C LYS A 40 4.60 -8.98 11.35
N LYS A 41 3.51 -8.43 11.86
CA LYS A 41 2.30 -8.13 11.11
C LYS A 41 2.11 -6.62 11.08
N ILE A 42 1.99 -6.07 9.89
CA ILE A 42 1.89 -4.63 9.65
C ILE A 42 0.54 -4.36 9.01
N LYS A 43 -0.27 -3.51 9.65
CA LYS A 43 -1.58 -3.15 9.11
C LYS A 43 -1.41 -2.22 7.90
N LEU A 44 -1.96 -2.62 6.75
CA LEU A 44 -1.89 -1.85 5.50
C LEU A 44 -3.21 -1.16 5.15
N PHE A 45 -4.33 -1.73 5.59
CA PHE A 45 -5.69 -1.25 5.27
C PHE A 45 -6.67 -1.71 6.35
N ASP A 46 -7.68 -0.88 6.65
CA ASP A 46 -8.73 -1.19 7.62
C ASP A 46 -10.02 -0.42 7.28
N ASP A 47 -10.76 -0.91 6.28
CA ASP A 47 -12.00 -0.28 5.78
C ASP A 47 -12.85 -1.34 5.05
N PHE A 48 -13.81 -0.95 4.23
CA PHE A 48 -14.71 -1.85 3.53
C PHE A 48 -14.02 -2.76 2.50
N VAL A 49 -14.53 -3.98 2.39
CA VAL A 49 -14.10 -5.00 1.40
C VAL A 49 -13.99 -4.42 0.00
N ILE A 50 -15.02 -3.67 -0.43
CA ILE A 50 -15.05 -3.15 -1.79
C ILE A 50 -13.89 -2.22 -2.10
N GLU A 51 -13.55 -1.32 -1.18
CA GLU A 51 -12.49 -0.35 -1.38
C GLU A 51 -11.13 -1.03 -1.41
N GLY A 52 -10.87 -1.93 -0.46
CA GLY A 52 -9.59 -2.64 -0.40
C GLY A 52 -9.34 -3.52 -1.63
N ILE A 53 -10.32 -4.35 -2.03
CA ILE A 53 -10.16 -5.32 -3.13
C ILE A 53 -10.19 -4.63 -4.50
N ARG A 54 -11.08 -3.65 -4.71
CA ARG A 54 -11.15 -2.90 -5.98
C ARG A 54 -9.86 -2.13 -6.22
N THR A 55 -9.32 -1.49 -5.19
CA THR A 55 -8.06 -0.76 -5.31
C THR A 55 -6.91 -1.69 -5.66
N PHE A 56 -6.83 -2.85 -5.00
CA PHE A 56 -5.82 -3.85 -5.33
C PHE A 56 -5.91 -4.32 -6.78
N LYS A 57 -7.11 -4.72 -7.22
CA LYS A 57 -7.37 -5.15 -8.60
C LYS A 57 -6.92 -4.09 -9.60
N ASN A 58 -7.31 -2.83 -9.39
CA ASN A 58 -6.99 -1.74 -10.30
C ASN A 58 -5.49 -1.50 -10.40
N VAL A 59 -4.76 -1.57 -9.27
CA VAL A 59 -3.30 -1.41 -9.26
C VAL A 59 -2.62 -2.56 -10.00
N LEU A 60 -3.05 -3.81 -9.75
CA LEU A 60 -2.51 -4.99 -10.43
C LEU A 60 -2.76 -4.91 -11.95
N GLN A 61 -3.97 -4.55 -12.37
CA GLN A 61 -4.32 -4.38 -13.78
C GLN A 61 -3.42 -3.35 -14.46
N LYS A 62 -3.23 -2.18 -13.83
CA LYS A 62 -2.36 -1.14 -14.36
C LYS A 62 -0.89 -1.58 -14.45
N CYS A 63 -0.43 -2.42 -13.53
CA CYS A 63 0.91 -3.02 -13.64
C CYS A 63 1.02 -3.98 -14.82
N LEU A 64 0.02 -4.85 -15.02
CA LEU A 64 -0.04 -5.77 -16.17
C LEU A 64 -0.09 -5.03 -17.52
N ASN A 65 -0.75 -3.86 -17.56
CA ASN A 65 -0.81 -3.01 -18.74
C ASN A 65 0.44 -2.13 -18.95
N GLY A 66 1.39 -2.13 -18.01
CA GLY A 66 2.58 -1.27 -18.07
C GLY A 66 2.32 0.21 -17.81
N GLU A 67 1.21 0.56 -17.15
CA GLU A 67 0.77 1.93 -16.87
C GLU A 67 1.35 2.50 -15.55
N LYS A 68 2.17 1.72 -14.83
CA LYS A 68 2.69 2.05 -13.48
C LYS A 68 4.20 2.25 -13.46
N ASN A 69 4.77 2.87 -14.49
CA ASN A 69 6.22 3.09 -14.56
C ASN A 69 6.67 4.20 -13.60
N LEU A 70 7.47 3.83 -12.60
CA LEU A 70 8.01 4.75 -11.61
C LEU A 70 9.16 5.58 -12.21
N PRO A 71 9.12 6.92 -12.07
CA PRO A 71 10.26 7.79 -12.38
C PRO A 71 11.53 7.39 -11.63
N SER A 72 12.67 7.48 -12.29
CA SER A 72 13.95 6.99 -11.74
C SER A 72 14.38 7.69 -10.44
N ASN A 73 14.03 8.96 -10.28
CA ASN A 73 14.31 9.75 -9.08
C ASN A 73 13.48 9.34 -7.85
N TYR A 74 12.44 8.52 -8.02
CA TYR A 74 11.63 8.02 -6.90
C TYR A 74 12.05 6.62 -6.44
N PHE A 75 12.84 5.89 -7.24
CA PHE A 75 13.19 4.52 -6.90
C PHE A 75 14.24 4.45 -5.78
N GLU A 76 15.31 5.26 -5.80
CA GLU A 76 16.46 5.05 -4.90
C GLU A 76 16.09 5.06 -3.41
N LYS A 77 15.33 6.07 -2.97
CA LYS A 77 14.83 6.18 -1.59
C LYS A 77 13.43 5.58 -1.37
N GLY A 78 12.82 5.04 -2.42
CA GLY A 78 11.42 4.59 -2.40
C GLY A 78 10.43 5.71 -2.66
N ILE A 79 9.28 5.36 -3.23
CA ILE A 79 8.21 6.32 -3.53
C ILE A 79 7.64 6.93 -2.24
N GLY A 80 7.63 6.16 -1.14
CA GLY A 80 7.19 6.64 0.17
C GLY A 80 8.01 7.82 0.70
N TYR A 81 9.30 7.91 0.37
CA TYR A 81 10.13 9.06 0.73
C TYR A 81 9.62 10.35 0.05
N ARG A 82 9.23 10.25 -1.23
CA ARG A 82 8.67 11.40 -1.97
C ARG A 82 7.28 11.74 -1.44
N TRP A 83 6.43 10.75 -1.20
CA TRP A 83 5.10 10.93 -0.61
C TRP A 83 5.16 11.72 0.69
N ASN A 84 6.05 11.36 1.62
CA ASN A 84 6.18 12.09 2.89
C ASN A 84 6.55 13.56 2.71
N LYS A 85 7.40 13.90 1.73
CA LYS A 85 7.72 15.30 1.40
C LYS A 85 6.52 16.04 0.84
N THR A 86 5.83 15.45 -0.12
CA THR A 86 4.67 16.07 -0.75
C THR A 86 3.53 16.24 0.26
N ALA A 87 3.23 15.24 1.08
CA ALA A 87 2.23 15.34 2.14
C ALA A 87 2.56 16.42 3.17
N TYR A 88 3.85 16.55 3.55
CA TYR A 88 4.29 17.63 4.45
C TYR A 88 4.14 19.02 3.83
N GLN A 89 4.53 19.20 2.57
CA GLN A 89 4.33 20.47 1.84
C GLN A 89 2.85 20.87 1.79
N ILE A 90 1.97 19.91 1.48
CA ILE A 90 0.52 20.11 1.47
C ILE A 90 0.01 20.50 2.86
N ALA A 91 0.50 19.86 3.93
CA ALA A 91 0.14 20.20 5.30
C ALA A 91 0.57 21.62 5.71
N GLU A 92 1.72 22.09 5.21
CA GLU A 92 2.20 23.47 5.39
C GLU A 92 1.50 24.49 4.47
N GLY A 93 0.52 24.06 3.66
CA GLY A 93 -0.26 24.92 2.78
C GLY A 93 0.38 25.22 1.42
N ASP A 94 1.43 24.49 1.04
CA ASP A 94 2.04 24.54 -0.29
C ASP A 94 1.42 23.48 -1.21
N PHE A 95 0.59 23.95 -2.13
CA PHE A 95 -0.11 23.13 -3.14
C PHE A 95 0.49 23.29 -4.55
N SER A 96 1.73 23.79 -4.65
CA SER A 96 2.35 24.10 -5.94
C SER A 96 2.82 22.86 -6.72
N ASP A 97 3.09 21.75 -6.04
CA ASP A 97 3.50 20.48 -6.63
C ASP A 97 2.29 19.55 -6.79
N ASP A 98 2.01 19.12 -8.03
CA ASP A 98 1.10 18.01 -8.29
C ASP A 98 1.66 16.73 -7.64
N ASP A 99 0.85 16.04 -6.85
CA ASP A 99 1.27 14.78 -6.23
C ASP A 99 1.36 13.65 -7.28
N ALA A 100 2.55 13.54 -7.86
CA ALA A 100 2.91 12.49 -8.80
C ALA A 100 2.90 11.08 -8.17
N THR A 101 2.86 10.96 -6.83
CA THR A 101 2.86 9.68 -6.14
C THR A 101 1.46 9.09 -5.98
N SER A 102 0.41 9.91 -5.81
CA SER A 102 -1.00 9.48 -5.67
C SER A 102 -1.42 8.38 -6.64
N SER A 103 -1.00 8.49 -7.91
CA SER A 103 -1.35 7.53 -8.95
C SER A 103 -0.84 6.12 -8.68
N PHE A 104 0.15 5.94 -7.81
CA PHE A 104 0.77 4.68 -7.40
C PHE A 104 0.23 4.14 -6.08
N LEU A 105 -0.43 4.97 -5.27
CA LEU A 105 -0.92 4.58 -3.95
C LEU A 105 -1.93 3.44 -4.07
N MET A 106 -1.75 2.40 -3.27
CA MET A 106 -2.66 1.26 -3.21
C MET A 106 -3.47 1.29 -1.92
N TRP A 107 -2.82 1.29 -0.78
CA TRP A 107 -3.49 1.38 0.52
C TRP A 107 -2.72 2.28 1.46
N GLU A 108 -3.44 2.88 2.38
CA GLU A 108 -2.85 3.62 3.48
C GLU A 108 -3.66 3.41 4.77
N THR A 109 -3.01 3.70 5.87
CA THR A 109 -3.63 3.79 7.19
C THR A 109 -3.38 5.20 7.74
N VAL A 110 -4.35 5.73 8.48
CA VAL A 110 -4.20 7.03 9.15
C VAL A 110 -2.95 6.98 10.02
N SER A 111 -1.92 7.74 9.61
CA SER A 111 -0.64 7.90 10.30
C SER A 111 0.18 6.62 10.52
N GLY A 112 0.01 5.59 9.68
CA GLY A 112 0.75 4.34 9.79
C GLY A 112 1.66 4.09 8.60
N MET A 113 1.14 3.30 7.67
CA MET A 113 1.85 2.79 6.51
C MET A 113 1.15 3.18 5.22
N ALA A 114 1.91 3.36 4.15
CA ALA A 114 1.45 3.47 2.78
C ALA A 114 2.03 2.30 1.97
N THR A 115 1.20 1.74 1.10
CA THR A 115 1.54 0.58 0.26
C THR A 115 1.46 0.96 -1.20
N TRP A 116 2.44 0.52 -1.98
CA TRP A 116 2.61 0.89 -3.38
C TRP A 116 2.91 -0.35 -4.21
N ILE A 117 2.38 -0.42 -5.43
CA ILE A 117 2.87 -1.35 -6.45
C ILE A 117 3.14 -0.57 -7.74
N TYR A 118 4.34 -0.75 -8.27
CA TYR A 118 4.82 -0.04 -9.43
C TYR A 118 5.82 -0.86 -10.25
N THR A 119 6.04 -0.47 -11.51
CA THR A 119 7.07 -1.01 -12.39
C THR A 119 8.28 -0.09 -12.43
N TYR A 120 9.48 -0.64 -12.37
CA TYR A 120 10.73 0.09 -12.55
C TYR A 120 11.73 -0.77 -13.33
N LYS A 121 12.27 -0.23 -14.43
CA LYS A 121 13.18 -0.94 -15.34
C LYS A 121 12.68 -2.34 -15.75
N GLY A 122 11.38 -2.44 -16.06
CA GLY A 122 10.74 -3.68 -16.50
C GLY A 122 10.43 -4.71 -15.41
N LYS A 123 10.64 -4.37 -14.14
CA LYS A 123 10.34 -5.22 -12.98
C LYS A 123 9.24 -4.60 -12.13
N THR A 124 8.37 -5.42 -11.55
CA THR A 124 7.31 -4.96 -10.65
C THR A 124 7.78 -5.05 -9.20
N TYR A 125 7.45 -4.05 -8.40
CA TYR A 125 7.81 -3.99 -6.98
C TYR A 125 6.58 -3.70 -6.14
N LEU A 126 6.51 -4.35 -4.97
CA LEU A 126 5.69 -3.96 -3.84
C LEU A 126 6.57 -3.20 -2.86
N GLU A 127 6.17 -1.99 -2.47
CA GLU A 127 6.85 -1.18 -1.46
C GLU A 127 5.90 -0.88 -0.30
N ILE A 128 6.41 -0.99 0.92
CA ILE A 128 5.72 -0.58 2.15
C ILE A 128 6.56 0.48 2.82
N SER A 129 5.93 1.61 3.08
CA SER A 129 6.61 2.82 3.51
C SER A 129 5.90 3.44 4.71
N PRO A 130 6.65 3.87 5.75
CA PRO A 130 6.05 4.57 6.87
C PRO A 130 5.57 5.95 6.43
N GLN A 131 4.56 6.46 7.13
CA GLN A 131 4.03 7.81 6.95
C GLN A 131 4.40 8.69 8.15
N TYR A 132 4.68 9.96 7.89
CA TYR A 132 4.91 10.94 8.93
C TYR A 132 3.58 11.32 9.60
N GLN A 133 3.44 10.95 10.87
CA GLN A 133 2.17 11.04 11.58
C GLN A 133 1.73 12.45 11.97
N TYR A 134 2.66 13.41 12.05
CA TYR A 134 2.38 14.77 12.56
C TYR A 134 2.05 15.79 11.47
N ASN A 135 1.74 15.37 10.24
CA ASN A 135 1.22 16.28 9.21
C ASN A 135 -0.13 16.90 9.62
N TYR A 136 -0.97 16.14 10.33
CA TYR A 136 -2.34 16.54 10.69
C TYR A 136 -2.69 16.19 12.14
N SER A 137 -1.66 16.00 12.98
CA SER A 137 -1.81 15.62 14.39
C SER A 137 -0.97 16.53 15.26
N GLU A 138 -1.52 16.90 16.40
CA GLU A 138 -0.80 17.68 17.40
C GLU A 138 0.42 16.90 17.92
N PRO A 139 1.58 17.56 18.11
CA PRO A 139 2.74 16.96 18.75
C PRO A 139 2.40 16.34 20.10
N ASP A 140 2.83 15.10 20.32
CA ASP A 140 2.76 14.43 21.62
C ASP A 140 4.16 14.26 22.23
N LYS A 141 4.26 13.44 23.28
CA LYS A 141 5.54 13.16 23.96
C LYS A 141 6.59 12.47 23.08
N ASP A 142 6.15 11.82 22.00
CA ASP A 142 7.00 11.05 21.08
C ASP A 142 7.24 11.83 19.77
N PHE A 143 6.95 13.14 19.77
CA PHE A 143 7.11 14.02 18.62
C PHE A 143 8.54 14.04 18.08
N VAL A 144 8.64 13.88 16.77
CA VAL A 144 9.88 13.99 16.00
C VAL A 144 9.66 15.03 14.90
N PRO A 145 10.48 16.10 14.80
CA PRO A 145 10.38 17.06 13.71
C PRO A 145 10.51 16.40 12.33
N PHE A 146 9.81 16.94 11.33
CA PHE A 146 9.77 16.36 9.98
C PHE A 146 11.16 16.16 9.37
N GLU A 147 12.06 17.12 9.54
CA GLU A 147 13.44 17.05 9.04
C GLU A 147 14.21 15.91 9.71
N THR A 148 13.97 15.68 11.00
CA THR A 148 14.59 14.58 11.75
C THR A 148 14.03 13.25 11.29
N TYR A 149 12.72 13.16 11.06
CA TYR A 149 12.07 11.98 10.48
C TYR A 149 12.64 11.66 9.10
N MET A 150 12.71 12.64 8.19
CA MET A 150 13.20 12.45 6.83
C MET A 150 14.70 12.14 6.75
N ALA A 151 15.50 12.63 7.71
CA ALA A 151 16.92 12.30 7.81
C ALA A 151 17.16 10.82 8.19
N ASN A 152 16.23 10.23 8.95
CA ASN A 152 16.28 8.83 9.41
C ASN A 152 15.27 7.94 8.69
N TYR A 153 14.70 8.40 7.58
CA TYR A 153 13.67 7.66 6.86
C TYR A 153 14.25 6.36 6.29
N GLU A 154 13.57 5.27 6.57
CA GLU A 154 13.79 3.96 5.95
C GLU A 154 12.45 3.40 5.49
N MET A 155 12.41 2.88 4.26
CA MET A 155 11.27 2.07 3.82
C MET A 155 11.23 0.79 4.65
N VAL A 156 10.03 0.26 4.90
CA VAL A 156 9.87 -0.98 5.68
C VAL A 156 10.33 -2.18 4.85
N ASP A 157 9.85 -2.27 3.62
CA ASP A 157 10.27 -3.31 2.69
C ASP A 157 10.05 -2.87 1.24
N ARG A 158 10.84 -3.45 0.35
CA ARG A 158 10.59 -3.41 -1.09
C ARG A 158 11.01 -4.73 -1.71
N ILE A 159 10.03 -5.42 -2.27
CA ILE A 159 10.22 -6.73 -2.88
C ILE A 159 9.83 -6.71 -4.35
N GLU A 160 10.66 -7.34 -5.18
CA GLU A 160 10.35 -7.61 -6.58
C GLU A 160 9.29 -8.71 -6.66
N LEU A 161 8.26 -8.48 -7.47
CA LEU A 161 7.19 -9.44 -7.74
C LEU A 161 7.35 -9.98 -9.16
N ALA A 162 7.31 -11.31 -9.28
CA ALA A 162 7.25 -11.97 -10.59
C ALA A 162 5.94 -11.60 -11.30
N ILE A 163 5.96 -11.49 -12.62
CA ILE A 163 4.77 -11.09 -13.38
C ILE A 163 3.65 -12.13 -13.23
N GLU A 164 4.01 -13.40 -13.09
CA GLU A 164 3.09 -14.51 -12.83
C GLU A 164 2.39 -14.35 -11.47
N THR A 165 3.09 -13.79 -10.47
CA THR A 165 2.49 -13.46 -9.17
C THR A 165 1.43 -12.36 -9.32
N ILE A 166 1.74 -11.31 -10.08
CA ILE A 166 0.80 -10.20 -10.35
C ILE A 166 -0.46 -10.71 -11.06
N ASP A 167 -0.28 -11.54 -12.10
CA ASP A 167 -1.39 -12.11 -12.88
C ASP A 167 -2.26 -13.04 -12.01
N ALA A 168 -1.64 -13.92 -11.21
CA ALA A 168 -2.35 -14.79 -10.29
C ALA A 168 -3.18 -14.00 -9.28
N TRP A 169 -2.60 -12.94 -8.69
CA TRP A 169 -3.31 -12.08 -7.75
C TRP A 169 -4.46 -11.34 -8.42
N TYR A 170 -4.25 -10.80 -9.62
CA TYR A 170 -5.28 -10.10 -10.38
C TYR A 170 -6.50 -10.98 -10.68
N ASN A 171 -6.24 -12.22 -11.12
CA ASN A 171 -7.28 -13.19 -11.42
C ASN A 171 -8.06 -13.58 -10.15
N ASP A 172 -7.36 -13.77 -9.03
CA ASP A 172 -7.98 -14.11 -7.75
C ASP A 172 -8.89 -12.99 -7.21
N VAL A 173 -8.39 -11.75 -7.16
CA VAL A 173 -9.20 -10.61 -6.69
C VAL A 173 -10.34 -10.27 -7.63
N SER A 174 -10.17 -10.50 -8.94
CA SER A 174 -11.25 -10.35 -9.92
C SER A 174 -12.36 -11.38 -9.70
N ALA A 175 -12.01 -12.62 -9.35
CA ALA A 175 -12.99 -13.64 -9.00
C ALA A 175 -13.74 -13.31 -7.70
N ILE A 176 -13.06 -12.70 -6.73
CA ILE A 176 -13.70 -12.22 -5.48
C ILE A 176 -14.70 -11.09 -5.79
N LEU A 177 -14.29 -10.06 -6.52
CA LEU A 177 -15.18 -8.93 -6.87
C LEU A 177 -16.40 -9.38 -7.67
N LYS A 178 -16.21 -10.31 -8.62
CA LYS A 178 -17.32 -10.87 -9.39
C LYS A 178 -18.38 -11.53 -8.49
N LYS A 179 -18.00 -12.13 -7.36
CA LYS A 179 -18.96 -12.71 -6.40
C LYS A 179 -19.70 -11.66 -5.56
N LEU A 180 -19.12 -10.47 -5.41
CA LEU A 180 -19.76 -9.35 -4.72
C LEU A 180 -20.78 -8.65 -5.63
N ASP A 181 -20.56 -8.62 -6.95
CA ASP A 181 -21.43 -8.01 -7.96
C ASP A 181 -22.75 -8.77 -8.27
N TYR A 182 -23.05 -9.86 -7.55
CA TYR A 182 -24.31 -10.63 -7.64
C TYR A 182 -25.06 -10.65 -6.31
#